data_AF-A0A967FK01-F1
#
_entry.id   AF-A0A967FK01-F1
#
_cell.length_a   1.000
_cell.length_b   1.000
_cell.length_c   1.000
_cell.angle_alpha   90.00
_cell.angle_beta   90.00
_cell.angle_gamma   90.00
#
_symmetry.space_group_name_H-M   'P 1'
#
loop_
_entity.id
_entity.type
_entity.pdbx_description
1 polymer ?
#
loop_
_entity_poly.entity_id
_entity_poly.type
_entity_poly.pdbx_seq_one_letter_code
_entity_poly.pdbx_strand_id
1 'polypeptide(L)' 'ELLSVMDDIYSTLVTMDFPDAITGGLRRTTDMVRGVLERTRSDLTLAIRQKDLEEKLDSHEQEQK' A
#
# COMPACT_ATOMS: atom_id res chain seq x y z
N GLU A 1 -9.29 2.99 -4.48
CA GLU A 1 -10.23 3.16 -3.35
C GLU A 1 -9.74 2.51 -2.06
N LEU A 2 -9.42 1.20 -2.05
CA LEU A 2 -9.00 0.50 -0.83
C LEU A 2 -7.76 1.10 -0.13
N LEU A 3 -6.69 1.43 -0.87
CA LEU A 3 -5.51 2.07 -0.27
C LEU A 3 -5.84 3.41 0.41
N SER A 4 -6.75 4.19 -0.17
CA SER A 4 -7.17 5.47 0.41
C SER A 4 -7.88 5.25 1.74
N VAL A 5 -8.79 4.27 1.80
CA VAL A 5 -9.48 3.92 3.05
C VAL A 5 -8.49 3.42 4.11
N MET A 6 -7.47 2.64 3.71
CA MET A 6 -6.42 2.22 4.64
C MET A 6 -5.60 3.41 5.16
N ASP A 7 -5.28 4.39 4.30
CA ASP A 7 -4.59 5.63 4.67
C ASP A 7 -5.43 6.47 5.64
N ASP A 8 -6.74 6.59 5.39
CA ASP A 8 -7.68 7.33 6.24
C ASP A 8 -7.82 6.70 7.63
N ILE A 9 -7.91 5.37 7.70
CA ILE A 9 -7.94 4.62 8.95
C ILE A 9 -6.63 4.82 9.71
N TYR A 10 -5.48 4.63 9.05
CA TYR A 10 -4.16 4.84 9.67
C TYR A 10 -4.01 6.27 10.22
N SER A 11 -4.40 7.27 9.42
CA SER A 11 -4.34 8.69 9.80
C SER A 11 -5.24 9.01 11.00
N THR A 12 -6.36 8.31 11.14
CA THR A 12 -7.22 8.43 12.32
C THR A 12 -6.57 7.77 13.54
N LEU A 13 -6.07 6.54 13.40
CA LEU A 13 -5.50 5.78 14.50
C LEU A 13 -4.22 6.40 15.07
N VAL A 14 -3.37 7.01 14.23
CA VAL A 14 -2.12 7.65 14.68
C VAL A 14 -2.35 8.90 15.54
N THR A 15 -3.55 9.48 15.49
CA THR A 15 -3.94 10.64 16.32
C THR A 15 -4.42 10.25 17.72
N MET A 16 -4.60 8.95 18.01
CA MET A 16 -5.03 8.48 19.32
C MET A 16 -3.89 8.52 20.34
N ASP A 17 -3.74 9.67 21.01
CA ASP A 17 -2.73 9.90 22.04
C ASP A 17 -3.22 9.47 23.44
N PHE A 18 -3.22 8.17 23.68
CA PHE A 18 -3.55 7.57 24.97
C PHE A 18 -2.46 6.56 25.38
N PRO A 19 -2.19 6.36 26.69
CA PRO A 19 -1.28 5.33 27.15
C PRO A 19 -1.63 3.95 26.60
N ASP A 20 -0.62 3.16 26.23
CA ASP A 20 -0.81 1.79 25.69
C ASP A 20 -1.63 0.88 26.62
N ALA A 21 -1.55 1.12 27.93
CA ALA A 21 -2.35 0.42 28.94
C ALA A 21 -3.87 0.67 28.81
N ILE A 22 -4.26 1.83 28.27
CA ILE A 22 -5.68 2.19 28.02
C ILE A 22 -6.13 1.66 26.67
N THR A 23 -5.25 1.69 25.66
CA THR A 23 -5.59 1.33 24.27
C THR A 23 -5.35 -0.15 23.93
N GLY A 24 -4.76 -0.93 24.84
CA GLY A 24 -4.46 -2.33 24.62
C GLY A 24 -3.36 -2.57 23.57
N GLY A 25 -2.40 -1.65 23.46
CA GLY A 25 -1.31 -1.73 22.48
C GLY A 25 -1.71 -1.28 21.06
N LEU A 26 -2.69 -0.38 20.95
CA LEU A 26 -3.13 0.18 19.67
C LEU A 26 -1.99 0.76 18.84
N ARG A 27 -1.01 1.42 19.49
CA ARG A 27 0.15 2.00 18.82
C ARG A 27 0.94 0.96 18.04
N ARG A 28 1.25 -0.17 18.69
CA ARG A 28 1.92 -1.31 18.06
C ARG A 28 1.13 -1.85 16.86
N THR A 29 -0.18 -2.00 16.99
CA THR A 29 -1.03 -2.48 15.90
C THR A 29 -1.09 -1.48 14.74
N THR A 30 -1.19 -0.19 15.04
CA THR A 30 -1.19 0.90 14.04
C THR A 30 0.12 0.95 13.27
N ASP A 31 1.26 0.76 13.94
CA ASP A 31 2.57 0.68 13.30
C ASP A 31 2.71 -0.55 12.41
N MET A 32 2.17 -1.70 12.82
CA MET A 32 2.12 -2.90 11.96
C MET A 32 1.29 -2.66 10.69
N VAL A 33 0.14 -1.98 10.81
CA VAL A 33 -0.71 -1.63 9.66
C VAL A 33 0.02 -0.68 8.70
N ARG A 34 0.81 0.28 9.21
CA ARG A 34 1.65 1.14 8.38
C ARG A 34 2.56 0.32 7.46
N GLY A 35 3.25 -0.67 8.01
CA GLY A 35 4.15 -1.54 7.23
C GLY A 35 3.42 -2.42 6.20
N VAL A 36 2.14 -2.74 6.42
CA VAL A 36 1.31 -3.40 5.40
C VAL A 36 0.97 -2.42 4.29
N LEU A 37 0.54 -1.21 4.63
CA LEU A 37 0.15 -0.18 3.67
C LEU A 37 1.31 0.18 2.72
N GLU A 38 2.50 0.43 3.28
CA GLU A 38 3.69 0.76 2.51
C GLU A 38 4.08 -0.37 1.53
N ARG A 39 3.99 -1.63 1.97
CA ARG A 39 4.23 -2.80 1.09
C ARG A 39 3.18 -2.91 0.00
N THR A 40 1.89 -2.82 0.33
CA THR A 40 0.81 -2.90 -0.67
C THR A 40 0.93 -1.81 -1.73
N ARG A 41 1.29 -0.58 -1.35
CA ARG A 41 1.55 0.51 -2.30
C ARG A 41 2.72 0.19 -3.24
N SER A 42 3.78 -0.41 -2.70
CA SER A 42 4.95 -0.81 -3.47
C SER A 42 4.60 -1.93 -4.46
N ASP A 43 3.90 -2.96 -3.99
CA ASP A 43 3.45 -4.09 -4.81
C ASP A 43 2.52 -3.64 -5.94
N LEU A 44 1.56 -2.76 -5.65
CA LEU A 44 0.67 -2.20 -6.67
C LEU A 44 1.44 -1.41 -7.74
N THR A 45 2.41 -0.60 -7.31
CA THR A 45 3.25 0.17 -8.24
C THR A 45 4.06 -0.78 -9.13
N LEU A 46 4.65 -1.82 -8.55
CA LEU A 46 5.41 -2.82 -9.28
C LEU A 46 4.53 -3.54 -10.32
N ALA A 47 3.33 -3.97 -9.93
CA ALA A 47 2.39 -4.65 -10.82
C ALA A 47 2.00 -3.76 -12.02
N ILE A 48 1.75 -2.47 -11.80
CA ILE A 48 1.46 -1.51 -12.88
C ILE A 48 2.66 -1.41 -13.83
N ARG A 49 3.88 -1.27 -13.30
CA ARG A 49 5.10 -1.16 -14.14
C ARG A 49 5.40 -2.42 -14.91
N GLN A 50 5.15 -3.58 -14.32
CA GLN A 50 5.28 -4.85 -15.00
C GLN A 50 4.29 -4.94 -16.16
N LYS A 51 3.03 -4.58 -15.94
CA LYS A 51 2.02 -4.55 -17.00
C LYS A 51 2.38 -3.56 -18.12
N ASP A 52 2.82 -2.35 -17.78
CA ASP A 52 3.29 -1.36 -18.77
C ASP A 52 4.44 -1.91 -19.62
N LEU A 53 5.33 -2.72 -19.02
CA LEU A 53 6.46 -3.33 -19.71
C LEU A 53 6.00 -4.47 -20.63
N GLU A 54 5.12 -5.35 -20.15
CA GLU A 54 4.52 -6.43 -20.93
C GLU A 54 3.82 -5.88 -22.18
N GLU A 55 3.00 -4.82 -22.03
CA GLU A 55 2.32 -4.18 -23.16
C GLU A 55 3.29 -3.61 -24.21
N LYS A 56 4.42 -3.03 -23.78
CA LYS A 56 5.46 -2.50 -24.69
C LYS A 56 6.23 -3.58 -25.41
N LEU A 57 6.49 -4.71 -24.73
CA LEU A 57 7.14 -5.86 -25.36
C LEU A 57 6.23 -6.46 -26.42
N ASP A 58 4.94 -6.64 -26.10
CA ASP A 58 3.94 -7.14 -27.04
C ASP A 58 3.81 -6.22 -28.27
N SER A 59 3.76 -4.90 -28.08
CA SER A 59 3.70 -3.97 -29.22
C SER A 59 4.95 -4.06 -30.11
N HIS A 60 6.12 -4.18 -29.50
CA HIS A 60 7.38 -4.26 -30.21
C HIS A 60 7.54 -5.59 -30.96
N GLU A 61 6.98 -6.69 -30.46
CA GLU A 61 6.94 -7.97 -31.17
C GLU A 61 6.00 -7.94 -32.38
N GLN A 62 4.88 -7.21 -32.30
CA GLN A 62 3.95 -7.07 -33.43
C GLN A 62 4.52 -6.19 -34.55
N GLU A 63 5.26 -5.13 -34.21
CA GLU A 63 5.92 -4.26 -35.20
C GLU A 63 7.03 -4.97 -35.99
N GLN A 64 7.61 -6.03 -35.43
CA GLN A 64 8.66 -6.82 -36.09
C GLN A 64 8.13 -7.98 -36.96
N LYS A 65 6.82 -8.26 -36.92
CA LYS A 65 6.17 -9.29 -37.76
C LYS A 65 5.62 -8.70 -39.05
#